data_AF-A0A967GYK3-F1
#
_entry.id   AF-A0A967GYK3-F1
#
_cell.length_a   1.000
_cell.length_b   1.000
_cell.length_c   1.000
_cell.angle_alpha   90.00
_cell.angle_beta   90.00
_cell.angle_gamma   90.00
#
_symmetry.space_group_name_H-M   'P 1'
#
loop_
_entity.id
_entity.type
_entity.pdbx_description
1 polymer ?
#
loop_
_entity_poly.entity_id
_entity_poly.type
_entity_poly.pdbx_seq_one_letter_code
_entity_poly.pdbx_strand_id
1 'polypeptide(L)' 'FLFFFGTLGTAAASRIDEAIDANLGPIADALETIIFYSIPVAGQQLPLVLIALGGTAIFLTLYFGFINIRAFWL' A
#
# COMPACT_ATOMS: atom_id res chain seq x y z
N PHE A 1 34.28 22.53 6.32
CA PHE A 1 35.05 21.29 6.54
C PHE A 1 34.17 20.02 6.69
N LEU A 2 32.91 20.11 7.15
CA LEU A 2 32.01 18.94 7.33
C LEU A 2 31.13 18.53 6.12
N PHE A 3 31.12 19.30 5.02
CA PHE A 3 30.26 19.03 3.86
C PHE A 3 30.82 17.99 2.87
N PHE A 4 32.08 17.57 3.01
CA PHE A 4 32.77 16.73 2.01
C PHE A 4 32.56 15.21 2.21
N PHE A 5 32.19 14.76 3.41
CA PHE A 5 32.00 13.34 3.72
C PHE A 5 30.58 12.81 3.43
N GLY A 6 29.61 13.68 3.12
CA GLY A 6 28.20 13.29 2.94
C GLY A 6 27.78 12.87 1.53
N THR A 7 28.63 13.07 0.51
CA THR A 7 28.23 12.95 -0.91
C THR A 7 28.75 11.70 -1.63
N LEU A 8 29.61 10.90 -1.00
CA LEU A 8 30.18 9.69 -1.61
C LEU A 8 29.30 8.45 -1.44
N GLY A 9 28.37 8.44 -0.47
CA GLY A 9 27.49 7.30 -0.17
C GLY A 9 26.12 7.33 -0.87
N THR A 10 25.72 8.45 -1.46
CA THR A 10 24.39 8.63 -2.06
C THR A 10 24.35 8.42 -3.57
N ALA A 11 25.51 8.44 -4.26
CA ALA A 11 25.54 8.26 -5.71
C ALA A 11 25.17 6.83 -6.17
N ALA A 12 25.54 5.81 -5.39
CA ALA A 12 25.13 4.43 -5.67
C ALA A 12 23.66 4.18 -5.26
N ALA A 13 23.22 4.74 -4.13
CA ALA A 13 21.83 4.70 -3.71
C ALA A 13 20.91 5.37 -4.74
N SER A 14 21.24 6.58 -5.21
CA SER A 14 20.51 7.30 -6.27
C SER A 14 20.40 6.48 -7.56
N ARG A 15 21.48 5.80 -7.99
CA ARG A 15 21.46 4.94 -9.19
C ARG A 15 20.62 3.68 -9.03
N ILE A 16 20.62 3.09 -7.83
CA ILE A 16 19.80 1.93 -7.51
C ILE A 16 18.33 2.36 -7.41
N ASP A 17 18.04 3.47 -6.75
CA ASP A 17 16.71 4.06 -6.65
C ASP A 17 16.15 4.41 -8.04
N GLU A 18 16.94 5.04 -8.92
CA GLU A 18 16.56 5.33 -10.32
C GLU A 18 16.30 4.05 -11.13
N ALA A 19 17.12 3.00 -10.94
CA ALA A 19 16.93 1.72 -11.63
C ALA A 19 15.69 0.98 -11.12
N ILE A 20 15.38 1.08 -9.82
CA ILE A 20 14.18 0.52 -9.21
C ILE A 20 12.96 1.29 -9.71
N ASP A 21 12.99 2.62 -9.69
CA ASP A 21 11.89 3.48 -10.15
C ASP A 21 11.59 3.29 -11.65
N ALA A 22 12.62 3.14 -12.49
CA ALA A 22 12.42 2.89 -13.93
C ALA A 22 11.69 1.57 -14.23
N ASN A 23 11.82 0.55 -13.37
CA ASN A 23 11.20 -0.75 -13.56
C ASN A 23 9.90 -0.92 -12.76
N LEU A 24 9.85 -0.38 -11.55
CA LEU A 24 8.71 -0.48 -10.64
C LEU A 24 7.73 0.67 -10.77
N GLY A 25 8.19 1.86 -11.15
CA GLY A 25 7.35 3.04 -11.41
C GLY A 25 6.14 2.74 -12.30
N PRO A 26 6.29 2.17 -13.51
CA PRO A 26 5.14 1.88 -14.36
C PRO A 26 4.18 0.84 -13.76
N ILE A 27 4.67 -0.06 -12.92
CA ILE A 27 3.84 -1.06 -12.22
C ILE A 27 3.10 -0.39 -11.07
N ALA A 28 3.78 0.46 -10.30
CA ALA A 28 3.22 1.23 -9.21
C ALA A 28 2.09 2.16 -9.71
N ASP A 29 2.32 2.92 -10.78
CA ASP A 29 1.34 3.84 -11.38
C ASP A 29 0.08 3.10 -11.87
N ALA A 30 0.28 1.93 -12.49
CA ALA A 30 -0.81 1.08 -12.97
C ALA A 30 -1.65 0.55 -11.80
N LEU A 31 -0.99 0.06 -10.75
CA LEU A 31 -1.67 -0.38 -9.53
C LEU A 31 -2.40 0.79 -8.87
N GLU A 32 -1.75 1.93 -8.71
CA GLU A 32 -2.29 3.13 -8.08
C GLU A 32 -3.61 3.55 -8.73
N THR A 33 -3.65 3.58 -10.07
CA THR A 33 -4.89 3.86 -10.82
C THR A 33 -6.02 2.87 -10.51
N ILE A 34 -5.70 1.58 -10.34
CA ILE A 34 -6.68 0.52 -10.06
C ILE A 34 -7.18 0.59 -8.61
N ILE A 35 -6.27 0.70 -7.63
CA ILE A 35 -6.62 0.69 -6.20
C ILE A 35 -7.26 2.01 -5.75
N PHE A 36 -6.88 3.14 -6.35
CA PHE A 36 -7.47 4.46 -6.04
C PHE A 36 -8.65 4.84 -6.94
N TYR A 37 -9.07 3.96 -7.86
CA TYR A 37 -10.31 4.16 -8.60
C TYR A 37 -11.49 4.31 -7.62
N SER A 38 -12.07 5.50 -7.58
CA SER A 38 -13.10 5.86 -6.61
C SER A 38 -14.47 5.67 -7.20
N ILE A 39 -15.27 4.78 -6.61
CA ILE A 39 -16.65 4.54 -7.01
C ILE A 39 -17.56 5.33 -6.07
N PRO A 40 -18.55 6.08 -6.58
CA PRO A 40 -19.52 6.74 -5.72
C PRO A 40 -20.41 5.70 -5.04
N VAL A 41 -20.28 5.57 -3.73
CA VAL A 41 -21.10 4.67 -2.89
C VAL A 41 -21.72 5.53 -1.79
N ALA A 42 -23.04 5.48 -1.64
CA ALA A 42 -23.79 6.25 -0.64
C ALA A 42 -23.53 7.78 -0.65
N GLY A 43 -23.23 8.35 -1.81
CA GLY A 43 -22.94 9.79 -1.97
C GLY A 43 -21.51 10.20 -1.64
N GLN A 44 -20.63 9.24 -1.30
CA GLN A 44 -19.22 9.49 -1.00
C GLN A 44 -18.32 8.70 -1.98
N GLN A 45 -17.20 9.31 -2.38
CA GLN A 45 -16.23 8.69 -3.27
C GLN A 45 -15.38 7.70 -2.48
N LEU A 46 -15.59 6.40 -2.71
CA LEU A 46 -14.89 5.35 -1.99
C LEU A 46 -13.88 4.65 -2.92
N PRO A 47 -12.57 4.74 -2.62
CA PRO A 47 -11.54 4.00 -3.36
C PRO A 47 -11.77 2.49 -3.36
N LEU A 48 -11.45 1.84 -4.48
CA LEU A 48 -11.61 0.39 -4.66
C LEU A 48 -10.88 -0.42 -3.59
N VAL A 49 -9.71 0.07 -3.14
CA VAL A 49 -8.92 -0.56 -2.06
C VAL A 49 -9.71 -0.73 -0.77
N LEU A 50 -10.60 0.20 -0.43
CA LEU A 50 -11.42 0.10 0.78
C LEU A 50 -12.47 -1.00 0.66
N ILE A 51 -13.05 -1.19 -0.53
CA ILE A 51 -13.99 -2.27 -0.80
C ILE A 51 -13.26 -3.62 -0.71
N ALA A 52 -12.05 -3.71 -1.28
CA ALA A 52 -11.23 -4.91 -1.19
C ALA A 52 -10.79 -5.21 0.26
N LEU A 53 -10.34 -4.21 1.02
CA LEU A 53 -9.95 -4.33 2.42
C LEU A 53 -11.15 -4.70 3.31
N GLY A 54 -12.26 -3.99 3.16
CA GLY A 54 -13.50 -4.27 3.89
C GLY A 54 -14.06 -5.65 3.56
N GLY A 55 -14.13 -6.00 2.28
CA GLY A 55 -14.57 -7.32 1.82
C GLY A 55 -13.69 -8.44 2.36
N THR A 56 -12.36 -8.26 2.32
CA THR A 56 -11.40 -9.22 2.89
C THR A 56 -11.53 -9.31 4.40
N ALA A 57 -11.64 -8.19 5.11
CA ALA A 57 -11.83 -8.17 6.56
C ALA A 57 -13.13 -8.89 6.96
N ILE A 58 -14.23 -8.65 6.23
CA ILE A 58 -15.51 -9.34 6.45
C ILE A 58 -15.37 -10.83 6.16
N PHE A 59 -14.74 -11.20 5.05
CA PHE A 59 -14.51 -12.59 4.68
C PHE A 59 -13.67 -13.32 5.74
N LEU A 60 -12.54 -12.77 6.17
CA LEU A 60 -11.72 -13.34 7.24
C LEU A 60 -12.50 -13.41 8.57
N THR A 61 -13.27 -12.40 8.91
CA THR A 61 -14.05 -12.38 10.16
C THR A 61 -15.11 -13.48 10.18
N LEU A 62 -15.82 -13.67 9.06
CA LEU A 62 -16.80 -14.73 8.92
C LEU A 62 -16.12 -16.11 8.85
N TYR A 63 -15.03 -16.24 8.09
CA TYR A 63 -14.30 -17.49 7.92
C TYR A 63 -13.66 -17.98 9.23
N PHE A 64 -13.06 -17.08 10.03
CA PHE A 64 -12.52 -17.42 11.34
C PHE A 64 -13.56 -17.48 12.46
N GLY A 65 -14.85 -17.24 12.13
CA GLY A 65 -15.96 -17.32 13.08
C GLY A 65 -15.79 -16.33 14.23
N PHE A 66 -15.52 -15.06 13.92
CA PHE A 66 -15.33 -13.98 14.89
C PHE A 66 -14.25 -14.29 15.93
N ILE A 67 -13.05 -14.66 15.47
CA ILE A 67 -11.92 -14.87 16.40
C ILE A 67 -11.62 -13.64 17.25
N ASN A 68 -11.85 -12.43 16.74
CA ASN A 68 -11.73 -11.19 17.50
C ASN A 68 -12.68 -11.11 18.72
N ILE A 69 -13.81 -11.83 18.70
CA ILE A 69 -14.75 -11.94 19.83
C ILE A 69 -14.44 -13.19 20.67
N ARG A 70 -14.09 -14.33 20.05
CA ARG A 70 -13.84 -15.60 20.75
C ARG A 70 -12.49 -15.66 21.47
N ALA A 71 -11.46 -15.01 20.96
CA ALA A 71 -10.12 -15.01 21.54
C ALA A 71 -9.98 -14.05 22.72
N PHE A 72 -10.87 -13.05 22.86
CA PHE A 72 -10.87 -12.11 23.98
C PHE A 72 -11.46 -12.70 25.28
N TRP A 73 -12.00 -13.93 25.22
CA TRP A 73 -12.66 -14.62 26.34
C TRP A 73 -11.82 -15.75 26.97
N LEU A 74 -10.56 -15.91 26.57
CA LEU A 74 -9.58 -16.85 27.17
C LEU A 74 -8.43 -16.07 27.81
#